data_AF-A0A3D1ZJ38-F1
#
_entry.id   AF-A0A3D1ZJ38-F1
#
_cell.length_a   1.000
_cell.length_b   1.000
_cell.length_c   1.000
_cell.angle_alpha   90.00
_cell.angle_beta   90.00
_cell.angle_gamma   90.00
#
_symmetry.space_group_name_H-M   'P 1'
#
loop_
_entity.id
_entity.type
_entity.pdbx_description
1 polymer ?
#
loop_
_entity_poly.entity_id
_entity_poly.type
_entity_poly.pdbx_seq_one_letter_code
_entity_poly.pdbx_strand_id
1 'polypeptide(L)'
;MLYGLVALAMGTMVGIGAGNAAPDAGLPASGVVVSAEHRIEFPNRIVLQLEAEFVESVVDVQLFYRIGRQDTVIYGYPTILRTSDGVSAEFVIQTSAAVFIPSGVDIEYYYAFVDTDGRTVETDRFNIEYLDPRYDWERYDAG
;
A
#
# COMPACT_ATOMS: atom_id res chain seq x y z
N MET A 1 -26.20 26.63 -0.39
CA MET A 1 -25.53 25.32 -0.27
C MET A 1 -26.02 24.45 -1.41
N LEU A 2 -25.19 24.22 -2.44
CA LEU A 2 -25.36 23.13 -3.40
C LEU A 2 -24.07 23.07 -4.25
N TYR A 3 -23.16 22.14 -3.93
CA TYR A 3 -22.08 21.76 -4.85
C TYR A 3 -22.53 20.49 -5.56
N GLY A 4 -22.65 20.55 -6.88
CA GLY A 4 -23.09 19.44 -7.70
C GLY A 4 -22.18 19.27 -8.91
N LEU A 5 -21.54 18.10 -8.94
CA LEU A 5 -21.10 17.37 -10.12
C LEU A 5 -20.02 18.01 -11.01
N VAL A 6 -18.77 17.63 -10.75
CA VAL A 6 -17.77 17.44 -11.82
C VAL A 6 -17.57 15.94 -11.99
N ALA A 7 -18.31 15.35 -12.93
CA ALA A 7 -17.97 14.05 -13.49
C ALA A 7 -16.84 14.29 -14.49
N LEU A 8 -15.60 13.97 -14.13
CA LEU A 8 -14.52 13.93 -15.10
C LEU A 8 -14.47 12.55 -15.73
N ALA A 9 -14.73 12.53 -17.03
CA ALA A 9 -14.76 11.35 -17.87
C ALA A 9 -13.42 10.59 -17.81
N MET A 10 -13.53 9.26 -17.69
CA MET A 10 -12.41 8.34 -17.84
C MET A 10 -11.83 8.44 -19.26
N GLY A 11 -10.60 8.93 -19.36
CA GLY A 11 -9.77 8.75 -20.55
C GLY A 11 -9.09 7.39 -20.46
N THR A 12 -9.51 6.46 -21.31
CA THR A 12 -8.84 5.17 -21.50
C THR A 12 -7.50 5.40 -22.21
N MET A 13 -6.40 5.34 -21.47
CA MET A 13 -5.08 5.12 -22.06
C MET A 13 -4.64 3.70 -21.72
N VAL A 14 -4.73 2.81 -22.73
CA VAL A 14 -4.18 1.46 -22.67
C VAL A 14 -2.66 1.57 -22.68
N GLY A 15 -2.06 1.54 -21.50
CA GLY A 15 -0.64 1.26 -21.31
C GLY A 15 -0.50 -0.19 -20.90
N ILE A 16 0.07 -1.03 -21.76
CA ILE A 16 0.53 -2.37 -21.39
C ILE A 16 1.82 -2.16 -20.57
N GLY A 17 1.67 -1.83 -19.29
CA GLY A 17 2.71 -1.98 -18.28
C GLY A 17 2.44 -3.28 -17.53
N ALA A 18 3.48 -4.04 -17.23
CA ALA A 18 3.39 -5.29 -16.49
C ALA A 18 2.66 -5.06 -15.16
N GLY A 19 1.37 -5.38 -15.13
CA GLY A 19 0.57 -5.36 -13.92
C GLY A 19 1.06 -6.50 -13.03
N ASN A 20 1.74 -6.16 -11.95
CA ASN A 20 1.84 -7.05 -10.81
C ASN A 20 0.41 -7.24 -10.32
N ALA A 21 -0.19 -8.40 -10.61
CA ALA A 21 -1.47 -8.77 -10.04
C ALA A 21 -1.35 -8.67 -8.51
N ALA A 22 -2.29 -8.00 -7.86
CA ALA A 22 -2.34 -7.94 -6.41
C ALA A 22 -2.36 -9.39 -5.86
N PRO A 23 -1.50 -9.75 -4.88
CA PRO A 23 -1.62 -11.04 -4.21
C PRO A 23 -3.05 -11.19 -3.65
N ASP A 24 -3.62 -12.38 -3.81
CA ASP A 24 -4.97 -12.75 -3.38
C ASP A 24 -5.04 -12.68 -1.85
N ALA A 25 -5.39 -11.49 -1.35
CA ALA A 25 -5.29 -11.15 0.06
C ALA A 25 -6.28 -11.99 0.89
N GLY A 26 -5.74 -12.87 1.74
CA GLY A 26 -6.51 -13.72 2.65
C GLY A 26 -7.27 -12.98 3.76
N LEU A 27 -8.25 -12.15 3.40
CA LEU A 27 -9.22 -11.57 4.32
C LEU A 27 -10.31 -12.63 4.65
N PRO A 28 -10.92 -12.63 5.86
CA PRO A 28 -12.13 -13.41 6.14
C PRO A 28 -13.27 -12.90 5.26
N ALA A 29 -14.33 -13.71 5.14
CA ALA A 29 -15.43 -13.64 4.17
C ALA A 29 -16.17 -12.29 3.98
N SER A 30 -15.80 -11.22 4.69
CA SER A 30 -16.47 -9.92 4.70
C SER A 30 -15.61 -8.75 4.19
N GLY A 31 -14.35 -8.95 3.77
CA GLY A 31 -13.53 -7.89 3.19
C GLY A 31 -12.78 -8.38 1.95
N VAL A 32 -12.67 -7.55 0.92
CA VAL A 32 -11.88 -7.86 -0.28
C VAL A 32 -10.92 -6.70 -0.51
N VAL A 33 -9.61 -6.98 -0.52
CA VAL A 33 -8.63 -6.00 -1.02
C VAL A 33 -8.85 -5.91 -2.51
N VAL A 34 -9.33 -4.75 -2.96
CA VAL A 34 -9.55 -4.47 -4.39
C VAL A 34 -8.24 -4.16 -5.07
N SER A 35 -7.41 -3.33 -4.42
CA SER A 35 -6.08 -3.00 -4.93
C SER A 35 -5.12 -2.65 -3.79
N ALA A 36 -3.86 -3.02 -3.97
CA ALA A 36 -2.76 -2.56 -3.13
C ALA A 36 -1.60 -2.15 -4.05
N GLU A 37 -1.39 -0.84 -4.14
CA GLU A 37 -0.39 -0.24 -5.03
C GLU A 37 0.68 0.48 -4.22
N HIS A 38 1.84 0.66 -4.84
CA HIS A 38 2.91 1.49 -4.30
C HIS A 38 3.54 2.34 -5.39
N ARG A 39 4.01 3.52 -4.99
CA ARG A 39 4.79 4.42 -5.83
C ARG A 39 6.07 4.82 -5.11
N ILE A 40 7.20 4.55 -5.77
CA ILE A 40 8.51 4.98 -5.28
C ILE A 40 8.78 6.39 -5.82
N GLU A 41 8.84 7.38 -4.94
CA GLU A 41 9.23 8.75 -5.25
C GLU A 41 10.69 8.98 -4.81
N PHE A 42 11.60 8.30 -5.50
CA PHE A 42 13.02 8.27 -5.16
C PHE A 42 13.66 9.67 -5.22
N PRO A 43 14.57 10.04 -4.27
CA PRO A 43 14.98 9.28 -3.09
C PRO A 43 14.15 9.60 -1.83
N ASN A 44 13.00 10.27 -1.97
CA ASN A 44 12.39 11.02 -0.89
C ASN A 44 11.42 10.21 -0.04
N ARG A 45 10.54 9.44 -0.70
CA ARG A 45 9.48 8.67 -0.03
C ARG A 45 8.93 7.53 -0.89
N ILE A 46 8.19 6.65 -0.24
CA ILE A 46 7.33 5.64 -0.87
C ILE A 46 5.91 5.93 -0.45
N VAL A 47 4.99 5.98 -1.41
CA VAL A 47 3.55 6.15 -1.18
C VAL A 47 2.89 4.79 -1.36
N LEU A 48 2.19 4.33 -0.33
CA LEU A 48 1.45 3.08 -0.32
C LEU A 48 -0.04 3.39 -0.36
N GLN A 49 -0.77 2.78 -1.28
CA GLN A 49 -2.20 2.98 -1.47
C GLN A 49 -2.93 1.65 -1.42
N LEU A 50 -4.02 1.62 -0.69
CA LEU A 50 -4.86 0.45 -0.50
C LEU A 50 -6.31 0.84 -0.76
N GLU A 51 -6.99 0.05 -1.57
CA GLU A 51 -8.44 0.08 -1.70
C GLU A 51 -8.98 -1.28 -1.26
N ALA A 52 -9.95 -1.24 -0.36
CA ALA A 52 -10.62 -2.44 0.13
C ALA A 52 -12.13 -2.20 0.20
N GLU A 53 -12.89 -3.16 -0.28
CA GLU A 53 -14.34 -3.23 -0.13
C GLU A 53 -14.68 -4.03 1.12
N PHE A 54 -15.72 -3.61 1.85
CA PHE A 54 -16.15 -4.33 3.05
C PHE A 54 -17.65 -4.56 3.09
N VAL A 55 -18.01 -5.73 3.61
CA VAL A 55 -19.35 -6.14 3.99
C VAL A 55 -19.63 -5.79 5.47
N GLU A 56 -18.58 -5.53 6.28
CA GLU A 56 -18.67 -5.15 7.70
C GLU A 56 -17.92 -3.85 8.05
N SER A 57 -18.30 -3.21 9.15
CA SER A 57 -17.85 -1.87 9.55
C SER A 57 -16.41 -1.82 10.07
N VAL A 58 -15.45 -1.55 9.18
CA VAL A 58 -14.06 -1.24 9.54
C VAL A 58 -13.98 0.14 10.24
N VAL A 59 -13.40 0.15 11.44
CA VAL A 59 -13.20 1.37 12.22
C VAL A 59 -11.82 1.96 12.03
N ASP A 60 -10.81 1.12 11.79
CA ASP A 60 -9.41 1.54 11.72
C ASP A 60 -8.58 0.67 10.76
N VAL A 61 -7.50 1.24 10.24
CA VAL A 61 -6.52 0.56 9.39
C VAL A 61 -5.13 0.88 9.95
N GLN A 62 -4.31 -0.15 10.11
CA GLN A 62 -2.92 -0.02 10.53
C GLN A 62 -2.01 -0.58 9.44
N LEU A 63 -0.88 0.08 9.22
CA LEU A 63 0.18 -0.43 8.36
C LEU A 63 1.34 -0.89 9.24
N PHE A 64 1.86 -2.08 8.93
CA PHE A 64 3.09 -2.61 9.50
C PHE A 64 4.11 -2.80 8.38
N TYR A 65 5.37 -2.42 8.63
CA TYR A 65 6.44 -2.62 7.67
C TYR A 65 7.79 -2.91 8.33
N ARG A 66 8.67 -3.56 7.56
CA ARG A 66 10.00 -3.98 7.96
C ARG A 66 11.00 -3.62 6.86
N ILE A 67 12.18 -3.15 7.27
CA ILE A 67 13.23 -2.69 6.36
C ILE A 67 14.38 -3.70 6.33
N GLY A 68 14.59 -4.35 5.19
CA GLY A 68 15.62 -5.36 4.97
C GLY A 68 15.44 -6.57 5.87
N ARG A 69 16.55 -7.08 6.40
CA ARG A 69 16.58 -8.25 7.29
C ARG A 69 16.51 -7.88 8.78
N GLN A 70 16.06 -6.68 9.11
CA GLN A 70 15.95 -6.23 10.51
C GLN A 70 14.75 -6.89 11.18
N ASP A 71 14.88 -7.34 12.43
CA ASP A 71 13.76 -7.96 13.16
C ASP A 71 12.72 -6.95 13.67
N THR A 72 13.04 -5.66 13.63
CA THR A 72 12.15 -4.59 14.08
C THR A 72 11.03 -4.34 13.07
N VAL A 73 9.78 -4.50 13.52
CA VAL A 73 8.59 -4.08 12.77
C VAL A 73 8.21 -2.67 13.21
N ILE A 74 7.99 -1.80 12.22
CA ILE A 74 7.50 -0.44 12.42
C ILE A 74 6.02 -0.43 12.05
N TYR A 75 5.21 0.32 12.80
CA TYR A 75 3.79 0.46 12.51
C TYR A 75 3.38 1.93 12.42
N GLY A 76 2.29 2.18 11.72
CA GLY A 76 1.71 3.52 11.57
C GLY A 76 0.26 3.47 11.10
N TYR A 77 -0.36 4.65 11.10
CA TYR A 77 -1.77 4.82 10.73
C TYR A 77 -1.85 5.52 9.37
N PRO A 78 -2.36 4.84 8.33
CA PRO A 78 -2.69 5.47 7.06
C PRO A 78 -3.73 6.58 7.22
N THR A 79 -3.69 7.56 6.33
CA THR A 79 -4.82 8.45 6.13
C THR A 79 -5.93 7.67 5.45
N ILE A 80 -7.13 7.70 6.04
CA ILE A 80 -8.26 6.89 5.61
C ILE A 80 -9.36 7.78 5.01
N LEU A 81 -9.86 7.40 3.84
CA LEU A 81 -11.05 7.93 3.20
C LEU A 81 -12.11 6.83 3.11
N ARG A 82 -13.29 7.06 3.70
CA ARG A 82 -14.42 6.12 3.62
C ARG A 82 -15.23 6.37 2.35
N THR A 83 -15.50 5.31 1.60
CA THR A 83 -16.38 5.33 0.43
C THR A 83 -17.74 4.69 0.79
N SER A 84 -18.67 4.64 -0.16
CA SER A 84 -19.97 3.98 0.04
C SER A 84 -19.83 2.49 0.32
N ASP A 85 -18.81 1.85 -0.27
CA ASP A 85 -18.68 0.39 -0.32
C ASP A 85 -17.36 -0.11 0.30
N GLY A 86 -16.55 0.80 0.88
CA GLY A 86 -15.22 0.44 1.35
C GLY A 86 -14.37 1.56 1.95
N VAL A 87 -13.06 1.38 1.88
CA VAL A 87 -12.05 2.32 2.34
C VAL A 87 -10.93 2.47 1.32
N SER A 88 -10.43 3.70 1.21
CA SER A 88 -9.15 3.99 0.60
C SER A 88 -8.19 4.46 1.69
N ALA A 89 -7.01 3.85 1.76
CA ALA A 89 -5.99 4.15 2.76
C ALA A 89 -4.67 4.53 2.07
N GLU A 90 -4.07 5.63 2.51
CA GLU A 90 -2.76 6.10 2.02
C GLU A 90 -1.76 6.22 3.16
N PHE A 91 -0.56 5.67 2.99
CA PHE A 91 0.54 5.79 3.93
C PHE A 91 1.83 6.20 3.22
N VAL A 92 2.63 7.05 3.88
CA VAL A 92 3.91 7.53 3.34
C VAL A 92 5.06 7.06 4.20
N ILE A 93 5.95 6.26 3.62
CA ILE A 93 7.24 5.92 4.22
C ILE A 93 8.25 6.98 3.76
N GLN A 94 8.76 7.78 4.68
CA GLN A 94 9.87 8.70 4.39
C GLN A 94 11.16 7.89 4.25
N THR A 95 11.91 8.12 3.17
CA THR A 95 13.15 7.39 2.87
C THR A 95 14.39 8.28 2.90
N SER A 96 14.20 9.57 3.22
CA SER A 96 15.22 10.60 3.23
C SER A 96 15.30 11.33 4.58
N ALA A 97 16.34 12.16 4.73
CA ALA A 97 16.60 12.96 5.93
C ALA A 97 16.79 12.11 7.20
N ALA A 98 15.87 12.20 8.18
CA ALA A 98 16.02 11.57 9.49
C ALA A 98 15.78 10.04 9.47
N VAL A 99 15.05 9.54 8.46
CA VAL A 99 14.75 8.12 8.26
C VAL A 99 15.35 7.71 6.93
N PHE A 100 16.69 7.70 6.88
CA PHE A 100 17.41 7.32 5.66
C PHE A 100 17.24 5.81 5.40
N ILE A 101 16.69 5.47 4.24
CA ILE A 101 16.64 4.09 3.73
C ILE A 101 17.58 3.99 2.52
N PRO A 102 18.61 3.11 2.57
CA PRO A 102 19.49 2.89 1.42
C PRO A 102 18.77 2.31 0.21
N SER A 103 19.22 2.67 -0.99
CA SER A 103 18.78 2.03 -2.23
C SER A 103 19.15 0.54 -2.24
N GLY A 104 18.31 -0.29 -2.86
CA GLY A 104 18.48 -1.74 -2.98
C GLY A 104 18.05 -2.53 -1.74
N VAL A 105 17.38 -1.88 -0.79
CA VAL A 105 16.82 -2.54 0.40
C VAL A 105 15.39 -3.00 0.12
N ASP A 106 15.10 -4.25 0.46
CA ASP A 106 13.73 -4.79 0.43
C ASP A 106 12.92 -4.25 1.61
N ILE A 107 11.66 -3.88 1.36
CA ILE A 107 10.71 -3.40 2.34
C ILE A 107 9.48 -4.30 2.26
N GLU A 108 9.24 -5.05 3.33
CA GLU A 108 8.05 -5.88 3.47
C GLU A 108 7.00 -5.10 4.25
N TYR A 109 5.73 -5.16 3.84
CA TYR A 109 4.64 -4.50 4.54
C TYR A 109 3.32 -5.26 4.45
N TYR A 110 2.38 -4.92 5.34
CA TYR A 110 1.02 -5.43 5.34
C TYR A 110 0.07 -4.48 6.06
N TYR A 111 -1.22 -4.65 5.81
CA TYR A 111 -2.27 -3.91 6.49
C TYR A 111 -2.99 -4.79 7.50
N ALA A 112 -3.41 -4.18 8.60
CA ALA A 112 -4.29 -4.78 9.59
C ALA A 112 -5.54 -3.93 9.72
N PHE A 113 -6.69 -4.49 9.39
CA PHE A 113 -8.01 -3.88 9.52
C PHE A 113 -8.61 -4.22 10.88
N VAL A 114 -9.14 -3.21 11.56
CA VAL A 114 -9.79 -3.40 12.86
C VAL A 114 -11.29 -3.14 12.72
N ASP A 115 -12.11 -4.08 13.21
CA ASP A 115 -13.57 -3.97 13.21
C ASP A 115 -14.11 -3.28 14.48
N THR A 116 -15.42 -3.05 14.54
CA THR A 116 -16.11 -2.43 15.68
C THR A 116 -16.01 -3.23 16.98
N ASP A 117 -15.76 -4.53 16.90
CA ASP A 117 -15.59 -5.42 18.05
C ASP A 117 -14.11 -5.54 18.47
N GLY A 118 -13.20 -4.85 17.77
CA GLY A 118 -11.76 -4.88 17.99
C GLY A 118 -11.06 -6.11 17.43
N ARG A 119 -11.71 -6.90 16.55
CA ARG A 119 -11.05 -8.00 15.84
C ARG A 119 -10.18 -7.43 14.74
N THR A 120 -9.03 -8.06 14.55
CA THR A 120 -8.05 -7.67 13.53
C THR A 120 -7.99 -8.71 12.42
N VAL A 121 -7.93 -8.21 11.20
CA VAL A 121 -7.76 -8.97 9.98
C VAL A 121 -6.53 -8.44 9.26
N GLU A 122 -5.60 -9.31 8.89
CA GLU A 122 -4.39 -8.92 8.16
C GLU A 122 -4.49 -9.26 6.68
N THR A 123 -3.86 -8.45 5.83
CA THR A 123 -3.55 -8.83 4.44
C THR A 123 -2.36 -9.77 4.40
N ASP A 124 -2.16 -10.41 3.24
CA ASP A 124 -0.87 -10.97 2.90
C ASP A 124 0.24 -9.91 2.91
N ARG A 125 1.49 -10.38 2.98
CA ARG A 125 2.68 -9.52 2.96
C ARG A 125 2.98 -9.09 1.53
N PHE A 126 3.24 -7.80 1.36
CA PHE A 126 3.73 -7.18 0.13
C PHE A 126 5.22 -6.90 0.26
N ASN A 127 5.95 -6.90 -0.85
CA ASN A 127 7.38 -6.60 -0.87
C ASN A 127 7.70 -5.51 -1.91
N ILE A 128 8.54 -4.55 -1.54
CA ILE A 128 9.04 -3.48 -2.41
C ILE A 128 10.55 -3.51 -2.35
N GLU A 129 11.21 -3.62 -3.48
CA GLU A 129 12.64 -3.32 -3.55
C GLU A 129 12.81 -1.80 -3.77
N TYR A 130 13.44 -1.11 -2.81
CA TYR A 130 13.59 0.33 -2.89
C TYR A 130 14.71 0.73 -3.85
N LEU A 131 14.36 0.84 -5.14
CA LEU A 131 15.24 1.26 -6.23
C LEU A 131 14.69 2.50 -6.93
N ASP A 132 15.56 3.25 -7.59
CA ASP A 132 15.14 4.38 -8.42
C ASP A 132 14.43 3.87 -9.68
N PRO A 133 13.11 4.12 -9.84
CA PRO A 133 12.32 3.56 -10.93
C PRO A 133 12.66 4.16 -12.31
N ARG A 134 13.54 5.17 -12.36
CA ARG A 134 14.01 5.76 -13.63
C ARG A 134 15.01 4.86 -14.37
N TYR A 135 15.54 3.84 -13.71
CA TYR A 135 16.50 2.90 -14.27
C TYR A 135 15.94 1.48 -14.26
N ASP A 136 16.38 0.68 -15.23
CA ASP A 136 16.14 -0.76 -15.27
C ASP A 136 17.32 -1.45 -14.57
N TRP A 137 17.08 -1.98 -13.38
CA TRP A 137 18.13 -2.51 -12.51
C TRP A 137 18.35 -3.99 -12.74
N GLU A 138 19.61 -4.39 -12.85
CA GLU A 138 20.02 -5.79 -12.92
C GLU A 138 20.70 -6.21 -11.62
N ARG A 139 20.25 -7.32 -11.02
CA ARG A 139 20.97 -7.97 -9.93
C ARG A 139 22.08 -8.83 -10.51
N TYR A 140 23.30 -8.62 -10.02
CA TYR A 140 24.40 -9.53 -10.23
C TYR A 140 24.50 -10.48 -9.03
N ASP A 141 24.12 -11.74 -9.23
CA ASP A 141 24.42 -12.80 -8.26
C ASP A 141 25.89 -13.22 -8.41
N ALA A 142 26.70 -12.85 -7.42
CA ALA A 142 28.01 -13.46 -7.24
C ALA A 142 27.77 -14.85 -6.61
N GLY A 143 27.75 -15.88 -7.46
CA GLY A 143 27.56 -17.28 -7.06
C GLY A 143 28.61 -17.82 -6.08
#